data_AF-A0A960X1G3-F1
#
_entry.id   AF-A0A960X1G3-F1
#
_cell.length_a   1.000
_cell.length_b   1.000
_cell.length_c   1.000
_cell.angle_alpha   90.00
_cell.angle_beta   90.00
_cell.angle_gamma   90.00
#
_symmetry.space_group_name_H-M   'P 1'
#
loop_
_entity.id
_entity.type
_entity.pdbx_description
1 polymer ?
#
loop_
_entity_poly.entity_id
_entity_poly.type
_entity_poly.pdbx_seq_one_letter_code
_entity_poly.pdbx_strand_id
1 'polypeptide(L)'
;NVKARESTKSRGGGCEWIRIDDAEGRYESELISPQSSVEKVYLRQWAMSVLEQALARLRREYEGRKDLQRFLALEPHLPPSSREQAQESVAAELGLSVAAFRSALHRLRKQYRGLIIAEVSQTVGSEDPADIQAELRELMAALQ
;
A
#
# COMPACT_ATOMS: atom_id res chain seq x y z
N ASN A 1 12.60 -43.83 -1.24
CA ASN A 1 11.70 -43.51 -0.12
C ASN A 1 11.35 -42.01 -0.26
N VAL A 2 10.42 -41.71 -1.19
CA VAL A 2 9.10 -41.06 -0.97
C VAL A 2 9.23 -39.51 -0.89
N LYS A 3 9.21 -38.82 -2.04
CA LYS A 3 8.06 -38.13 -2.74
C LYS A 3 7.82 -36.70 -2.19
N ALA A 4 7.66 -35.62 -2.95
CA ALA A 4 7.47 -35.42 -4.39
C ALA A 4 7.89 -33.99 -4.79
N ARG A 5 8.60 -33.89 -5.92
CA ARG A 5 8.64 -32.71 -6.78
C ARG A 5 7.47 -32.87 -7.75
N GLU A 6 6.49 -31.98 -7.72
CA GLU A 6 5.32 -31.93 -8.62
C GLU A 6 4.52 -30.66 -8.19
N SER A 7 4.16 -29.67 -8.99
CA SER A 7 4.14 -29.52 -10.44
C SER A 7 4.09 -28.04 -10.81
N THR A 8 4.80 -27.68 -11.87
CA THR A 8 4.44 -26.60 -12.79
C THR A 8 2.95 -26.65 -13.16
N LYS A 9 2.24 -25.53 -12.99
CA LYS A 9 1.11 -25.21 -13.88
C LYS A 9 0.95 -23.71 -14.01
N SER A 10 1.54 -23.17 -15.07
CA SER A 10 1.06 -21.93 -15.68
C SER A 10 -0.47 -22.03 -15.83
N ARG A 11 -1.17 -21.14 -15.12
CA ARG A 11 -2.56 -20.81 -15.39
C ARG A 11 -2.59 -19.34 -15.73
N GLY A 12 -2.39 -19.03 -17.02
CA GLY A 12 -2.86 -17.76 -17.55
C GLY A 12 -4.31 -17.57 -17.14
N GLY A 13 -4.60 -16.44 -16.51
CA GLY A 13 -5.95 -16.15 -16.04
C GLY A 13 -5.97 -15.07 -14.98
N GLY A 14 -5.69 -13.83 -15.40
CA GLY A 14 -6.05 -12.62 -14.66
C GLY A 14 -5.50 -12.53 -13.25
N CYS A 15 -4.25 -12.08 -13.10
CA CYS A 15 -3.90 -11.31 -11.90
C CYS A 15 -4.76 -10.04 -11.94
N GLU A 16 -6.00 -10.14 -11.48
CA GLU A 16 -6.80 -8.99 -11.11
C GLU A 16 -6.13 -8.44 -9.86
N TRP A 17 -5.11 -7.60 -10.09
CA TRP A 17 -4.41 -6.87 -9.06
C TRP A 17 -5.47 -6.26 -8.16
N ILE A 18 -5.53 -6.71 -6.89
CA ILE A 18 -6.44 -6.12 -5.92
C ILE A 18 -6.20 -4.62 -6.00
N ARG A 19 -7.23 -3.90 -6.49
CA ARG A 19 -7.23 -2.46 -6.37
C ARG A 19 -7.29 -2.23 -4.87
N ILE A 20 -6.19 -1.78 -4.28
CA ILE A 20 -6.15 -1.36 -2.87
C ILE A 20 -7.20 -0.25 -2.58
N ASP A 21 -7.85 0.32 -3.61
CA ASP A 21 -9.06 1.16 -3.50
C ASP A 21 -10.34 0.40 -3.09
N ASP A 22 -10.41 -0.92 -3.28
CA ASP A 22 -11.62 -1.74 -3.08
C ASP A 22 -11.61 -2.53 -1.74
N ALA A 23 -10.56 -2.33 -0.94
CA ALA A 23 -10.35 -3.03 0.33
C ALA A 23 -11.00 -2.33 1.55
N GLU A 24 -11.88 -1.35 1.35
CA GLU A 24 -12.63 -0.69 2.44
C GLU A 24 -13.85 -1.50 2.93
N GLY A 25 -14.22 -2.61 2.26
CA GLY A 25 -15.54 -3.22 2.46
C GLY A 25 -15.63 -4.65 2.98
N ARG A 26 -14.54 -5.40 3.19
CA ARG A 26 -14.68 -6.84 3.49
C ARG A 26 -13.53 -7.45 4.30
N TYR A 27 -13.49 -7.30 5.62
CA TYR A 27 -12.74 -8.23 6.47
C TYR A 27 -13.38 -8.38 7.85
N GLU A 28 -14.59 -8.92 7.88
CA GLU A 28 -15.14 -9.51 9.10
C GLU A 28 -14.60 -10.93 9.26
N SER A 29 -14.10 -11.21 10.46
CA SER A 29 -13.76 -12.53 11.02
C SER A 29 -12.43 -13.14 10.57
N GLU A 30 -11.44 -13.16 11.48
CA GLU A 30 -11.22 -14.38 12.30
C GLU A 30 -10.07 -14.27 13.34
N LEU A 31 -10.36 -14.87 14.50
CA LEU A 31 -9.50 -15.65 15.40
C LEU A 31 -8.53 -14.94 16.39
N ILE A 32 -8.79 -15.24 17.67
CA ILE A 32 -8.03 -14.84 18.87
C ILE A 32 -7.46 -16.11 19.51
N SER A 33 -6.13 -16.20 19.60
CA SER A 33 -5.38 -17.12 20.47
C SER A 33 -4.18 -16.35 21.06
N PRO A 34 -3.61 -16.72 22.22
CA PRO A 34 -2.51 -15.97 22.86
C PRO A 34 -1.24 -15.89 21.99
N GLN A 35 -0.94 -16.92 21.21
CA GLN A 35 0.15 -16.90 20.21
C GLN A 35 -0.11 -15.90 19.09
N SER A 36 -1.39 -15.74 18.72
CA SER A 36 -1.84 -14.72 17.76
C SER A 36 -1.61 -13.30 18.27
N SER A 37 -1.39 -13.05 19.57
CA SER A 37 -1.10 -11.70 20.07
C SER A 37 0.33 -11.24 19.76
N VAL A 38 1.33 -12.11 19.92
CA VAL A 38 2.73 -11.80 19.60
C VAL A 38 2.92 -11.69 18.10
N GLU A 39 2.34 -12.63 17.35
CA GLU A 39 2.35 -12.64 15.90
C GLU A 39 1.67 -11.38 15.33
N LYS A 40 0.51 -10.98 15.87
CA LYS A 40 -0.16 -9.72 15.47
C LYS A 40 0.67 -8.48 15.78
N VAL A 41 1.35 -8.43 16.93
CA VAL A 41 2.24 -7.30 17.27
C VAL A 41 3.42 -7.23 16.31
N TYR A 42 4.02 -8.36 15.99
CA TYR A 42 5.11 -8.45 15.00
C TYR A 42 4.62 -8.00 13.62
N LEU A 43 3.51 -8.57 13.13
CA LEU A 43 2.92 -8.23 11.85
C LEU A 43 2.55 -6.75 11.75
N ARG A 44 2.01 -6.16 12.83
CA ARG A 44 1.70 -4.73 12.87
C ARG A 44 2.96 -3.86 12.80
N GLN A 45 4.02 -4.20 13.54
CA GLN A 45 5.28 -3.46 13.47
C GLN A 45 5.93 -3.57 12.10
N TRP A 46 5.86 -4.76 11.49
CA TRP A 46 6.32 -4.97 10.13
C TRP A 46 5.50 -4.15 9.13
N ALA A 47 4.17 -4.18 9.21
CA ALA A 47 3.27 -3.39 8.38
C ALA A 47 3.57 -1.89 8.47
N MET A 48 3.74 -1.36 9.69
CA MET A 48 4.15 0.03 9.91
C MET A 48 5.50 0.35 9.27
N SER A 49 6.49 -0.55 9.42
CA SER A 49 7.82 -0.37 8.83
C SER A 49 7.77 -0.33 7.31
N VAL A 50 6.97 -1.19 6.67
CA VAL A 50 6.76 -1.21 5.21
C VAL A 50 6.14 0.10 4.74
N LEU A 51 5.11 0.60 5.43
CA LEU A 51 4.46 1.87 5.10
C LEU A 51 5.45 3.05 5.23
N GLU A 52 6.20 3.13 6.32
CA GLU A 52 7.21 4.17 6.56
C GLU A 52 8.30 4.16 5.50
N GLN A 53 8.82 2.98 5.13
CA GLN A 53 9.84 2.82 4.10
C GLN A 53 9.32 3.24 2.72
N ALA A 54 8.10 2.81 2.35
CA ALA A 54 7.46 3.20 1.11
C ALA A 54 7.24 4.73 1.05
N LEU A 55 6.85 5.35 2.16
CA LEU A 55 6.61 6.80 2.23
C LEU A 55 7.93 7.58 2.12
N ALA A 56 8.97 7.14 2.83
CA ALA A 56 10.30 7.73 2.76
C ALA A 56 10.93 7.60 1.36
N ARG A 57 10.68 6.49 0.67
CA ARG A 57 11.12 6.30 -0.72
C ARG A 57 10.36 7.22 -1.67
N LEU A 58 9.04 7.33 -1.52
CA LEU A 58 8.21 8.25 -2.31
C LEU A 58 8.68 9.70 -2.15
N ARG A 59 8.94 10.13 -0.93
CA ARG A 59 9.47 11.46 -0.63
C ARG A 59 10.80 11.69 -1.36
N ARG A 60 11.75 10.75 -1.27
CA ARG A 60 13.05 10.84 -1.96
C ARG A 60 12.91 10.96 -3.48
N GLU A 61 11.93 10.28 -4.09
CA GLU A 61 11.66 10.42 -5.52
C GLU A 61 11.20 11.84 -5.89
N TYR A 62 10.36 12.47 -5.05
CA TYR A 62 9.93 13.86 -5.26
C TYR A 62 11.04 14.88 -4.96
N GLU A 63 11.90 14.60 -3.97
CA GLU A 63 13.11 15.39 -3.71
C GLU A 63 14.05 15.39 -4.91
N GLY A 64 14.33 14.22 -5.49
CA GLY A 64 15.16 14.08 -6.69
C GLY A 64 14.61 14.81 -7.92
N ARG A 65 13.28 14.97 -8.01
CA ARG A 65 12.60 15.73 -9.08
C ARG A 65 12.49 17.23 -8.81
N LYS A 66 13.00 17.72 -7.66
CA LYS A 66 12.81 19.10 -7.17
C LYS A 66 11.33 19.49 -7.00
N ASP A 67 10.45 18.53 -6.73
CA ASP A 67 9.00 18.72 -6.58
C ASP A 67 8.53 18.41 -5.13
N LEU A 68 9.43 18.57 -4.14
CA LEU A 68 9.15 18.26 -2.73
C LEU A 68 7.98 19.08 -2.17
N GLN A 69 7.83 20.35 -2.57
CA GLN A 69 6.73 21.22 -2.11
C GLN A 69 5.36 20.62 -2.46
N ARG A 70 5.23 20.05 -3.65
CA ARG A 70 4.01 19.37 -4.08
C ARG A 70 3.77 18.09 -3.30
N PHE A 71 4.82 17.33 -2.98
CA PHE A 71 4.70 16.14 -2.12
C PHE A 71 4.17 16.52 -0.74
N LEU A 72 4.78 17.50 -0.08
CA LEU A 72 4.41 17.95 1.27
C LEU A 72 2.96 18.47 1.34
N ALA A 73 2.46 19.06 0.25
CA ALA A 73 1.07 19.51 0.18
C ALA A 73 0.07 18.36 -0.09
N LEU A 74 0.51 17.24 -0.71
CA LEU A 74 -0.36 16.11 -1.02
C LEU A 74 -0.32 14.99 0.03
N GLU A 75 0.81 14.81 0.71
CA GLU A 75 1.05 13.77 1.72
C GLU A 75 -0.01 13.74 2.84
N PRO A 76 -0.44 14.87 3.43
CA PRO A 76 -1.48 14.87 4.45
C PRO A 76 -2.84 14.35 3.95
N HIS A 77 -3.02 14.32 2.63
CA HIS A 77 -4.25 13.86 1.97
C HIS A 77 -4.15 12.42 1.45
N LEU A 78 -3.02 11.75 1.69
CA LEU A 78 -2.84 10.35 1.32
C LEU A 78 -3.91 9.45 1.97
N PRO A 79 -4.21 9.58 3.28
CA PRO A 79 -5.33 8.87 3.91
C PRO A 79 -6.69 9.35 3.37
N PRO A 80 -7.68 8.47 3.20
CA PRO A 80 -9.01 8.84 2.73
C PRO A 80 -9.82 9.70 3.72
N SER A 81 -9.31 9.94 4.94
CA SER A 81 -9.97 10.72 5.99
C SER A 81 -9.95 12.25 5.79
N SER A 82 -9.28 12.75 4.74
CA SER A 82 -9.23 14.18 4.47
C SER A 82 -10.54 14.71 3.90
N ARG A 83 -11.26 15.49 4.72
CA ARG A 83 -12.48 16.22 4.33
C ARG A 83 -12.26 16.98 3.00
N GLU A 84 -13.21 16.86 2.08
CA GLU A 84 -13.13 17.49 0.74
C GLU A 84 -12.86 19.00 0.80
N GLN A 85 -13.41 19.70 1.80
CA GLN A 85 -13.15 21.13 2.04
C GLN A 85 -11.65 21.45 2.22
N ALA A 86 -10.88 20.55 2.82
CA ALA A 86 -9.44 20.75 3.00
C ALA A 86 -8.69 20.60 1.66
N GLN A 87 -9.22 19.81 0.72
CA GLN A 87 -8.60 19.63 -0.60
C GLN A 87 -8.78 20.88 -1.48
N GLU A 88 -9.89 21.60 -1.33
CA GLU A 88 -10.15 22.83 -2.10
C GLU A 88 -9.18 23.96 -1.71
N SER A 89 -8.98 24.18 -0.40
CA SER A 89 -8.02 25.17 0.10
C SER A 89 -6.60 24.88 -0.36
N VAL A 90 -6.16 23.62 -0.24
CA VAL A 90 -4.80 23.22 -0.61
C VAL A 90 -4.61 23.25 -2.14
N ALA A 91 -5.64 22.92 -2.92
CA ALA A 91 -5.59 23.07 -4.37
C ALA A 91 -5.35 24.55 -4.75
N ALA A 92 -6.05 25.48 -4.09
CA ALA A 92 -5.87 26.91 -4.31
C ALA A 92 -4.46 27.39 -3.91
N GLU A 93 -3.92 26.94 -2.79
CA GLU A 93 -2.55 27.24 -2.34
C GLU A 93 -1.48 26.75 -3.34
N LEU A 94 -1.74 25.62 -4.00
CA LEU A 94 -0.87 25.07 -5.05
C LEU A 94 -1.10 25.68 -6.43
N GLY A 95 -2.05 26.63 -6.58
CA GLY A 95 -2.44 27.19 -7.87
C GLY A 95 -3.07 26.15 -8.83
N LEU A 96 -3.65 25.08 -8.29
CA LEU A 96 -4.27 23.99 -9.04
C LEU A 96 -5.79 24.07 -8.97
N SER A 97 -6.46 23.56 -10.01
CA SER A 97 -7.88 23.23 -9.88
C SER A 97 -8.05 22.02 -8.94
N VAL A 98 -9.21 21.93 -8.27
CA VAL A 98 -9.56 20.78 -7.43
C VAL A 98 -9.45 19.46 -8.21
N ALA A 99 -9.83 19.46 -9.49
CA ALA A 99 -9.69 18.29 -10.36
C ALA A 99 -8.21 17.92 -10.61
N ALA A 100 -7.34 18.92 -10.82
CA ALA A 100 -5.90 18.69 -10.97
C ALA A 100 -5.26 18.20 -9.67
N PHE A 101 -5.71 18.71 -8.52
CA PHE A 101 -5.29 18.24 -7.19
C PHE A 101 -5.70 16.77 -6.96
N ARG A 102 -6.97 16.43 -7.16
CA ARG A 102 -7.49 15.05 -7.05
C ARG A 102 -6.73 14.08 -7.96
N SER A 103 -6.43 14.52 -9.19
CA SER A 103 -5.62 13.73 -10.13
C SER A 103 -4.18 13.53 -9.64
N ALA A 104 -3.57 14.57 -9.06
CA ALA A 104 -2.24 14.47 -8.48
C ALA A 104 -2.21 13.55 -7.26
N LEU A 105 -3.24 13.63 -6.40
CA LEU A 105 -3.40 12.78 -5.24
C LEU A 105 -3.61 11.31 -5.63
N HIS A 106 -4.43 11.05 -6.66
CA HIS A 106 -4.60 9.70 -7.20
C HIS A 106 -3.27 9.12 -7.72
N ARG A 107 -2.47 9.91 -8.43
CA ARG A 107 -1.13 9.50 -8.87
C ARG A 107 -0.18 9.26 -7.70
N LEU A 108 -0.25 10.06 -6.63
CA LEU A 108 0.55 9.87 -5.43
C LEU A 108 0.20 8.55 -4.75
N ARG A 109 -1.10 8.27 -4.53
CA ARG A 109 -1.59 7.01 -3.96
C ARG A 109 -1.19 5.80 -4.80
N LYS A 110 -1.23 5.90 -6.13
CA LYS A 110 -0.78 4.84 -7.04
C LYS A 110 0.72 4.56 -6.89
N GLN A 111 1.56 5.60 -6.84
CA GLN A 111 3.01 5.45 -6.63
C GLN A 111 3.30 4.84 -5.26
N TYR A 112 2.65 5.34 -4.20
CA TYR A 112 2.80 4.81 -2.85
C TYR A 112 2.46 3.31 -2.77
N ARG A 113 1.34 2.89 -3.37
CA ARG A 113 0.96 1.47 -3.46
C ARG A 113 2.00 0.63 -4.18
N GLY A 114 2.53 1.12 -5.30
CA GLY A 114 3.61 0.44 -6.03
C GLY A 114 4.86 0.24 -5.18
N LEU A 115 5.20 1.22 -4.34
CA LEU A 115 6.32 1.13 -3.41
C LEU A 115 6.04 0.14 -2.28
N ILE A 116 4.85 0.12 -1.70
CA ILE A 116 4.44 -0.90 -0.71
C ILE A 116 4.59 -2.30 -1.29
N ILE A 117 4.08 -2.53 -2.50
CA ILE A 117 4.20 -3.81 -3.20
C ILE A 117 5.67 -4.20 -3.38
N ALA A 118 6.53 -3.25 -3.75
CA ALA A 118 7.96 -3.48 -3.92
C ALA A 118 8.67 -3.81 -2.59
N GLU A 119 8.30 -3.16 -1.47
CA GLU A 119 8.88 -3.48 -0.15
C GLU A 119 8.40 -4.85 0.37
N VAL A 120 7.13 -5.21 0.13
CA VAL A 120 6.60 -6.54 0.46
C VAL A 120 7.31 -7.63 -0.36
N SER A 121 7.42 -7.45 -1.68
CA SER A 121 8.13 -8.41 -2.55
C SER A 121 9.59 -8.62 -2.11
N GLN A 122 10.29 -7.54 -1.73
CA GLN A 122 11.65 -7.64 -1.19
C GLN A 122 11.71 -8.41 0.13
N THR A 123 10.73 -8.21 1.02
CA THR A 123 10.68 -8.91 2.32
C THR A 123 10.40 -10.40 2.13
N VAL A 124 9.46 -10.74 1.26
CA VAL A 124 9.03 -12.12 0.98
C VAL A 124 10.08 -12.87 0.16
N GLY A 125 10.91 -12.14 -0.60
CA GLY A 125 11.91 -12.74 -1.49
C GLY A 125 11.30 -13.45 -2.70
N SER A 126 10.04 -13.13 -3.03
CA SER A 126 9.28 -13.69 -4.15
C SER A 126 8.80 -12.58 -5.07
N GLU A 127 8.88 -12.82 -6.37
CA GLU A 127 8.26 -12.00 -7.42
C GLU A 127 6.91 -12.57 -7.86
N ASP A 128 6.46 -13.70 -7.28
CA ASP A 128 5.17 -14.30 -7.60
C ASP A 128 4.04 -13.38 -7.11
N PRO A 129 3.16 -12.90 -8.01
CA PRO A 129 2.02 -12.08 -7.61
C PRO A 129 1.11 -12.74 -6.57
N ALA A 130 0.98 -14.07 -6.56
CA ALA A 130 0.13 -14.77 -5.59
C ALA A 130 0.66 -14.64 -4.17
N ASP A 131 1.98 -14.81 -3.99
CA ASP A 131 2.65 -14.69 -2.70
C ASP A 131 2.57 -13.25 -2.19
N ILE A 132 2.91 -12.27 -3.05
CA ILE A 132 2.83 -10.85 -2.72
C ILE A 132 1.41 -10.44 -2.32
N GLN A 133 0.38 -10.97 -3.00
CA GLN A 133 -1.02 -10.68 -2.68
C GLN A 133 -1.48 -11.30 -1.35
N ALA A 134 -0.98 -12.49 -0.98
CA ALA A 134 -1.26 -13.07 0.32
C ALA A 134 -0.71 -12.17 1.44
N GLU A 135 0.54 -11.74 1.29
CA GLU A 135 1.28 -10.95 2.27
C GLU A 135 0.71 -9.54 2.41
N LEU A 136 0.27 -8.92 1.31
CA LEU A 136 -0.46 -7.65 1.35
C LEU A 136 -1.77 -7.74 2.13
N ARG A 137 -2.49 -8.87 2.06
CA ARG A 137 -3.72 -9.06 2.86
C ARG A 137 -3.41 -9.15 4.34
N GLU A 138 -2.37 -9.90 4.71
CA GLU A 138 -1.94 -10.01 6.11
C GLU A 138 -1.46 -8.67 6.66
N LEU A 139 -0.69 -7.93 5.86
CA LEU A 139 -0.25 -6.56 6.17
C LEU A 139 -1.45 -5.65 6.45
N MET A 140 -2.46 -5.65 5.58
CA MET A 140 -3.66 -4.82 5.75
C MET A 140 -4.48 -5.24 6.98
N ALA A 141 -4.63 -6.55 7.22
CA ALA A 141 -5.35 -7.07 8.37
C ALA A 141 -4.67 -6.69 9.70
N ALA A 142 -3.35 -6.57 9.73
CA ALA A 142 -2.60 -6.17 10.93
C ALA A 142 -2.73 -4.68 11.31
N LEU A 143 -3.18 -3.84 10.37
CA LEU A 143 -3.35 -2.40 10.54
C LEU A 143 -4.76 -1.98 10.98
N GLN A 144 -5.74 -2.89 10.89
CA GLN A 144 -7.08 -2.71 11.44
C GLN A 144 -7.09 -2.83 12.97
#